data_AF-A0A965IAA7-F1
#
_entry.id   AF-A0A965IAA7-F1
#
_cell.length_a   1.000
_cell.length_b   1.000
_cell.length_c   1.000
_cell.angle_alpha   90.00
_cell.angle_beta   90.00
_cell.angle_gamma   90.00
#
_symmetry.space_group_name_H-M   'P 1'
#
loop_
_entity.id
_entity.type
_entity.pdbx_description
1 polymer ?
#
loop_
_entity_poly.entity_id
_entity_poly.type
_entity_poly.pdbx_seq_one_letter_code
_entity_poly.pdbx_strand_id
1 'polypeptide(L)'
;MDRRKVITGLLTGLGASSVWAQSNHAHHGGAYERLTQAGLIDRPPLADTQAVFDSPAPKAKNPGRWVVRPALPLPRSEMAWATEMKGRMHLVGGYGEQRVDRAYHHIFDPQQNSWLTAKALPLGANHVGVATLDSKLFAIGGFVEQNRKPHAQSFIYDERNDSWQSIAPLPQACGSVACVILNGQLHTIGGAIGDNFDTKKSIDWHRVYNAQTDRWEQRAPLPTARDHVAAIPINGLIHVIGGRVDSFHTNSNLHHVYDPKADKWSMRNPLPTARSGHGAGVLDGKIFIMGGEGTNRVFGQNEAYDLQKDSWEQYAPMITPRHGLGATTLGSWIHVAGGGAVMGGSIQTSIHESFTLNG
;
A
#
# COMPACT_ATOMS: atom_id res chain seq x y z
N MET A 1 20.40 -65.41 58.81
CA MET A 1 19.29 -64.79 59.57
C MET A 1 18.85 -63.58 58.78
N ASP A 2 17.84 -63.72 57.93
CA ASP A 2 17.35 -62.58 57.16
C ASP A 2 15.82 -62.58 57.19
N ARG A 3 15.27 -61.42 57.55
CA ARG A 3 13.86 -61.25 57.94
C ARG A 3 13.11 -60.54 56.82
N ARG A 4 12.07 -61.26 56.38
CA ARG A 4 10.71 -60.79 56.06
C ARG A 4 10.42 -60.25 54.65
N LYS A 5 9.70 -61.12 53.94
CA LYS A 5 8.35 -60.97 53.38
C LYS A 5 8.14 -60.01 52.20
N VAL A 6 7.92 -60.69 51.08
CA VAL A 6 7.21 -60.31 49.85
C VAL A 6 5.69 -60.26 50.11
N ILE A 7 4.99 -59.58 49.18
CA ILE A 7 3.59 -59.74 48.69
C ILE A 7 2.67 -58.56 49.06
N THR A 8 1.87 -57.90 48.20
CA THR A 8 1.66 -57.79 46.74
C THR A 8 0.55 -56.73 46.54
N GLY A 9 0.53 -56.02 45.41
CA GLY A 9 -0.68 -55.36 44.86
C GLY A 9 -0.34 -54.17 43.96
N LEU A 10 -0.06 -54.38 42.65
CA LEU A 10 -1.01 -54.25 41.51
C LEU A 10 -1.62 -52.82 41.42
N LEU A 11 -1.46 -52.05 40.34
CA LEU A 11 -1.79 -52.38 38.95
C LEU A 11 -0.95 -51.59 37.92
N THR A 12 -0.47 -52.33 36.92
CA THR A 12 -0.47 -52.10 35.47
C THR A 12 -0.67 -50.69 34.88
N GLY A 13 0.21 -50.33 33.94
CA GLY A 13 -0.10 -49.35 32.89
C GLY A 13 1.13 -48.89 32.08
N LEU A 14 1.62 -49.76 31.19
CA LEU A 14 2.64 -49.45 30.18
C LEU A 14 2.15 -48.40 29.17
N GLY A 15 3.06 -47.53 28.72
CA GLY A 15 2.87 -46.76 27.49
C GLY A 15 3.62 -45.44 27.47
N ALA A 16 4.96 -45.47 27.42
CA ALA A 16 5.74 -44.30 27.05
C ALA A 16 5.76 -44.18 25.51
N SER A 17 5.17 -43.12 24.98
CA SER A 17 5.51 -42.59 23.66
C SER A 17 5.57 -41.07 23.75
N SER A 18 6.75 -40.55 23.44
CA SER A 18 7.05 -39.13 23.33
C SER A 18 6.32 -38.53 22.14
N VAL A 19 5.50 -37.51 22.41
CA VAL A 19 4.96 -36.62 21.37
C VAL A 19 5.33 -35.19 21.75
N TRP A 20 6.02 -34.54 20.83
CA TRP A 20 6.34 -33.13 20.82
C TRP A 20 5.07 -32.29 21.04
N ALA A 21 5.06 -31.50 22.10
CA ALA A 21 3.96 -30.58 22.39
C ALA A 21 3.91 -29.49 21.31
N GLN A 22 2.83 -29.48 20.52
CA GLN A 22 2.40 -28.34 19.73
C GLN A 22 2.16 -27.14 20.67
N SER A 23 2.91 -26.06 20.47
CA SER A 23 2.59 -24.77 21.07
C SER A 23 1.36 -24.20 20.36
N ASN A 24 0.23 -24.21 21.07
CA ASN A 24 -1.00 -23.55 20.67
C ASN A 24 -0.75 -22.06 20.39
N HIS A 25 -1.06 -21.62 19.17
CA HIS A 25 -1.27 -20.21 18.87
C HIS A 25 -2.48 -19.73 19.69
N ALA A 26 -2.24 -18.76 20.58
CA ALA A 26 -3.32 -18.09 21.29
C ALA A 26 -4.19 -17.34 20.28
N HIS A 27 -5.43 -17.81 20.09
CA HIS A 27 -6.48 -17.05 19.46
C HIS A 27 -6.72 -15.77 20.28
N HIS A 28 -6.41 -14.60 19.70
CA HIS A 28 -6.77 -13.31 20.28
C HIS A 28 -8.29 -13.10 20.19
N GLY A 29 -9.04 -13.72 21.11
CA GLY A 29 -10.45 -13.42 21.34
C GLY A 29 -10.60 -12.10 22.09
N GLY A 30 -11.44 -11.19 21.57
CA GLY A 30 -12.01 -10.08 22.35
C GLY A 30 -11.90 -8.67 21.76
N ALA A 31 -10.88 -8.36 20.94
CA ALA A 31 -10.72 -7.00 20.36
C ALA A 31 -11.26 -6.86 18.92
N TYR A 32 -11.54 -7.99 18.25
CA TYR A 32 -11.75 -8.07 16.81
C TYR A 32 -13.21 -8.32 16.38
N GLU A 33 -14.17 -8.36 17.32
CA GLU A 33 -15.59 -8.60 16.99
C GLU A 33 -16.34 -7.32 16.54
N ARG A 34 -15.66 -6.16 16.49
CA ARG A 34 -16.19 -4.89 15.96
C ARG A 34 -15.88 -4.63 14.47
N LEU A 35 -15.39 -5.64 13.74
CA LEU A 35 -14.87 -5.50 12.36
C LEU A 35 -15.92 -5.22 11.26
N THR A 36 -17.21 -5.22 11.59
CA THR A 36 -18.32 -4.85 10.68
C THR A 36 -18.98 -3.51 11.03
N GLN A 37 -18.55 -2.84 12.10
CA GLN A 37 -19.03 -1.51 12.45
C GLN A 37 -18.08 -0.45 11.90
N ALA A 38 -18.60 0.45 11.07
CA ALA A 38 -17.84 1.60 10.59
C ALA A 38 -17.46 2.49 11.78
N GLY A 39 -16.17 2.47 12.15
CA GLY A 39 -15.62 3.31 13.21
C GLY A 39 -15.07 2.51 14.38
N LEU A 40 -13.74 2.55 14.51
CA LEU A 40 -12.93 2.19 15.68
C LEU A 40 -12.62 0.68 15.82
N ILE A 41 -11.63 0.23 15.05
CA ILE A 41 -10.63 -0.66 15.65
C ILE A 41 -9.92 0.19 16.69
N ASP A 42 -9.96 -0.24 17.96
CA ASP A 42 -9.29 0.49 19.04
C ASP A 42 -7.82 0.67 18.67
N ARG A 43 -7.32 1.91 18.80
CA ARG A 43 -5.92 2.21 18.53
C ARG A 43 -5.08 1.44 19.56
N PRO A 44 -4.24 0.47 19.15
CA PRO A 44 -3.44 -0.28 20.10
C PRO A 44 -2.39 0.65 20.73
N PRO A 45 -1.96 0.42 21.99
CA PRO A 45 -0.89 1.22 22.61
C PRO A 45 0.41 1.27 21.79
N LEU A 46 0.67 0.22 21.01
CA LEU A 46 1.80 0.15 20.09
C LEU A 46 1.77 1.24 19.00
N ALA A 47 0.59 1.76 18.63
CA ALA A 47 0.46 2.83 17.66
C ALA A 47 0.96 4.18 18.20
N ASP A 48 0.98 4.39 19.51
CA ASP A 48 1.51 5.61 20.11
C ASP A 48 3.04 5.57 20.18
N THR A 49 3.62 4.40 20.42
CA THR A 49 5.07 4.22 20.50
C THR A 49 5.74 4.19 19.12
N GLN A 50 5.01 3.81 18.07
CA GLN A 50 5.51 3.76 16.70
C GLN A 50 5.25 5.03 15.89
N ALA A 51 4.43 5.96 16.39
CA ALA A 51 4.08 7.19 15.69
C ALA A 51 5.28 8.16 15.61
N VAL A 52 5.62 8.62 14.40
CA VAL A 52 6.67 9.61 14.17
C VAL A 52 6.14 10.76 13.31
N PHE A 53 6.40 12.00 13.70
CA PHE A 53 5.89 13.21 13.03
C PHE A 53 7.00 14.12 12.50
N ASP A 54 8.21 14.02 13.03
CA ASP A 54 9.30 14.94 12.71
C ASP A 54 9.97 14.56 11.39
N SER A 55 10.15 15.54 10.50
CA SER A 55 10.94 15.41 9.28
C SER A 55 12.27 16.17 9.42
N PRO A 56 13.37 15.62 8.87
CA PRO A 56 14.64 16.34 8.79
C PRO A 56 14.65 17.46 7.73
N ALA A 57 13.62 17.58 6.89
CA ALA A 57 13.55 18.63 5.88
C ALA A 57 13.28 20.03 6.48
N PRO A 58 13.70 21.12 5.82
CA PRO A 58 13.31 22.47 6.19
C PRO A 58 11.79 22.64 6.21
N LYS A 59 11.26 23.42 7.17
CA LYS A 59 9.83 23.70 7.26
C LYS A 59 9.37 24.61 6.11
N ALA A 60 8.27 24.23 5.45
CA ALA A 60 7.62 25.07 4.47
C ALA A 60 7.07 26.35 5.11
N LYS A 61 7.13 27.47 4.39
CA LYS A 61 6.56 28.76 4.86
C LYS A 61 5.05 28.68 5.06
N ASN A 62 4.35 27.98 4.16
CA ASN A 62 2.95 27.62 4.29
C ASN A 62 2.86 26.11 4.53
N PRO A 63 2.69 25.64 5.78
CA PRO A 63 2.65 24.22 6.08
C PRO A 63 1.35 23.53 5.61
N GLY A 64 0.33 24.28 5.17
CA GLY A 64 -0.99 23.73 4.85
C GLY A 64 -1.72 23.17 6.08
N ARG A 65 -2.79 22.41 5.85
CA ARG A 65 -3.60 21.80 6.92
C ARG A 65 -4.23 20.48 6.51
N TRP A 66 -4.59 19.69 7.52
CA TRP A 66 -5.35 18.45 7.37
C TRP A 66 -6.80 18.64 7.81
N VAL A 67 -7.70 17.92 7.13
CA VAL A 67 -9.13 17.87 7.44
C VAL A 67 -9.58 16.42 7.49
N VAL A 68 -10.31 16.04 8.53
CA VAL A 68 -10.94 14.72 8.63
C VAL A 68 -12.09 14.63 7.63
N ARG A 69 -12.19 13.48 6.95
CA ARG A 69 -13.21 13.18 5.95
C ARG A 69 -14.07 12.01 6.41
N PRO A 70 -15.21 11.75 5.76
CA PRO A 70 -16.03 10.58 6.03
C PRO A 70 -15.20 9.30 5.99
N ALA A 71 -15.32 8.53 7.07
CA ALA A 71 -14.61 7.28 7.24
C ALA A 71 -14.95 6.30 6.11
N LEU A 72 -14.00 5.43 5.76
CA LEU A 72 -14.26 4.33 4.84
C LEU A 72 -15.37 3.44 5.42
N PRO A 73 -16.25 2.88 4.57
CA PRO A 73 -17.28 1.93 5.01
C PRO A 73 -16.69 0.70 5.71
N LEU A 74 -15.46 0.34 5.36
CA LEU A 74 -14.73 -0.80 5.90
C LEU A 74 -13.29 -0.41 6.26
N PRO A 75 -12.80 -0.72 7.48
CA PRO A 75 -11.39 -0.57 7.83
C PRO A 75 -10.50 -1.39 6.90
N ARG A 76 -9.48 -0.73 6.35
CA ARG A 76 -8.72 -1.26 5.23
C ARG A 76 -7.25 -0.78 5.28
N SER A 77 -6.26 -1.66 5.13
CA SER A 77 -4.82 -1.35 5.02
C SER A 77 -4.14 -2.17 3.93
N GLU A 78 -2.81 -2.06 3.78
CA GLU A 78 -2.07 -2.75 2.70
C GLU A 78 -2.71 -2.47 1.35
N MET A 79 -3.18 -1.21 1.25
CA MET A 79 -4.12 -0.82 0.23
C MET A 79 -3.45 -0.95 -1.11
N ALA A 80 -4.19 -1.59 -2.00
CA ALA A 80 -4.17 -1.23 -3.39
C ALA A 80 -4.17 0.28 -3.55
N TRP A 81 -3.40 0.77 -4.50
CA TRP A 81 -3.30 2.20 -4.70
C TRP A 81 -4.69 2.82 -4.91
N ALA A 82 -4.81 4.09 -4.54
CA ALA A 82 -5.97 4.87 -4.92
C ALA A 82 -5.67 5.59 -6.23
N THR A 83 -6.70 5.86 -7.01
CA THR A 83 -6.55 6.69 -8.20
C THR A 83 -7.74 7.62 -8.36
N GLU A 84 -7.51 8.76 -9.00
CA GLU A 84 -8.56 9.72 -9.33
C GLU A 84 -9.22 9.28 -10.64
N MET A 85 -10.55 9.34 -10.69
CA MET A 85 -11.30 9.23 -11.92
C MET A 85 -12.54 10.12 -11.84
N LYS A 86 -12.63 11.11 -12.74
CA LYS A 86 -13.76 12.07 -12.84
C LYS A 86 -14.06 12.78 -11.51
N GLY A 87 -13.03 13.29 -10.86
CA GLY A 87 -13.10 14.03 -9.60
C GLY A 87 -13.39 13.15 -8.38
N ARG A 88 -13.28 11.83 -8.49
CA ARG A 88 -13.56 10.89 -7.40
C ARG A 88 -12.37 9.98 -7.13
N MET A 89 -12.21 9.57 -5.88
CA MET A 89 -11.13 8.67 -5.48
C MET A 89 -11.64 7.23 -5.48
N HIS A 90 -11.06 6.40 -6.34
CA HIS A 90 -11.30 4.97 -6.37
C HIS A 90 -10.28 4.24 -5.49
N LEU A 91 -10.73 3.28 -4.70
CA LEU A 91 -9.91 2.49 -3.79
C LEU A 91 -10.24 0.99 -3.90
N VAL A 92 -9.35 0.21 -4.52
CA VAL A 92 -9.66 -1.08 -5.17
C VAL A 92 -8.87 -2.25 -4.56
N GLY A 93 -9.45 -3.08 -3.70
CA GLY A 93 -8.78 -4.24 -3.10
C GLY A 93 -8.20 -3.92 -1.71
N GLY A 94 -7.11 -4.60 -1.37
CA GLY A 94 -6.37 -4.43 -0.11
C GLY A 94 -6.81 -5.35 1.02
N TYR A 95 -6.27 -5.13 2.22
CA TYR A 95 -6.50 -5.96 3.41
C TYR A 95 -7.64 -5.38 4.26
N GLY A 96 -8.74 -6.11 4.40
CA GLY A 96 -9.88 -5.80 5.27
C GLY A 96 -10.53 -7.08 5.79
N GLU A 97 -11.35 -7.00 6.84
CA GLU A 97 -12.09 -8.18 7.38
C GLU A 97 -11.20 -9.40 7.70
N GLN A 98 -9.94 -9.18 8.08
CA GLN A 98 -8.94 -10.26 8.28
C GLN A 98 -8.70 -11.11 7.00
N ARG A 99 -8.94 -10.54 5.81
CA ARG A 99 -8.76 -11.16 4.50
C ARG A 99 -8.07 -10.24 3.50
N VAL A 100 -7.23 -10.86 2.67
CA VAL A 100 -6.42 -10.17 1.64
C VAL A 100 -6.86 -10.53 0.21
N ASP A 101 -7.71 -11.54 0.09
CA ASP A 101 -8.21 -12.13 -1.15
C ASP A 101 -9.65 -11.66 -1.46
N ARG A 102 -10.04 -10.50 -0.92
CA ARG A 102 -11.38 -9.93 -1.09
C ARG A 102 -11.39 -8.85 -2.15
N ALA A 103 -12.51 -8.79 -2.87
CA ALA A 103 -12.70 -8.03 -4.09
C ALA A 103 -13.20 -6.60 -3.86
N TYR A 104 -12.61 -5.86 -2.92
CA TYR A 104 -13.13 -4.55 -2.52
C TYR A 104 -13.06 -3.51 -3.64
N HIS A 105 -14.06 -2.65 -3.77
CA HIS A 105 -14.00 -1.46 -4.61
C HIS A 105 -14.94 -0.40 -4.04
N HIS A 106 -14.35 0.66 -3.49
CA HIS A 106 -15.11 1.80 -2.96
C HIS A 106 -14.68 3.09 -3.67
N ILE A 107 -15.63 4.01 -3.81
CA ILE A 107 -15.44 5.31 -4.45
C ILE A 107 -15.79 6.40 -3.45
N PHE A 108 -14.87 7.34 -3.20
CA PHE A 108 -15.20 8.55 -2.47
C PHE A 108 -15.65 9.65 -3.42
N ASP A 109 -16.84 10.19 -3.17
CA ASP A 109 -17.39 11.35 -3.87
C ASP A 109 -17.21 12.61 -3.01
N PRO A 110 -16.33 13.55 -3.41
CA PRO A 110 -16.12 14.78 -2.65
C PRO A 110 -17.30 15.76 -2.73
N GLN A 111 -18.18 15.66 -3.73
CA GLN A 111 -19.37 16.52 -3.83
C GLN A 111 -20.43 16.10 -2.81
N GLN A 112 -20.63 14.79 -2.67
CA GLN A 112 -21.54 14.21 -1.67
C GLN A 112 -20.88 14.08 -0.30
N ASN A 113 -19.55 14.19 -0.23
CA ASN A 113 -18.74 13.90 0.93
C ASN A 113 -19.15 12.55 1.55
N SER A 114 -19.11 11.50 0.73
CA SER A 114 -19.54 10.15 1.12
C SER A 114 -18.81 9.08 0.31
N TRP A 115 -18.88 7.84 0.80
CA TRP A 115 -18.35 6.68 0.09
C TRP A 115 -19.48 5.89 -0.56
N LEU A 116 -19.20 5.37 -1.76
CA LEU A 116 -20.06 4.51 -2.55
C LEU A 116 -19.36 3.15 -2.73
N THR A 117 -20.16 2.09 -2.91
CA THR A 117 -19.66 0.77 -3.31
C THR A 117 -19.81 0.64 -4.81
N ALA A 118 -18.73 0.23 -5.49
CA ALA A 118 -18.71 -0.04 -6.92
C ALA A 118 -18.58 -1.55 -7.18
N LYS A 119 -18.63 -1.96 -8.45
CA LYS A 119 -18.43 -3.36 -8.83
C LYS A 119 -17.14 -3.92 -8.23
N ALA A 120 -17.29 -5.05 -7.56
CA ALA A 120 -16.20 -5.79 -6.95
C ALA A 120 -15.13 -6.19 -7.99
N LEU A 121 -13.86 -6.09 -7.59
CA LEU A 121 -12.71 -6.50 -8.41
C LEU A 121 -12.82 -8.01 -8.79
N PRO A 122 -12.56 -8.43 -10.04
CA PRO A 122 -12.82 -9.82 -10.44
C PRO A 122 -11.99 -10.87 -9.68
N LEU A 123 -10.78 -10.51 -9.24
CA LEU A 123 -9.96 -11.31 -8.34
C LEU A 123 -9.54 -10.44 -7.15
N GLY A 124 -9.92 -10.82 -5.94
CA GLY A 124 -9.53 -10.11 -4.73
C GLY A 124 -8.04 -10.26 -4.42
N ALA A 125 -7.40 -9.15 -4.07
CA ALA A 125 -5.98 -9.09 -3.78
C ALA A 125 -5.63 -7.85 -2.94
N ASN A 126 -4.49 -7.89 -2.24
CA ASN A 126 -3.84 -6.72 -1.65
C ASN A 126 -2.74 -6.17 -2.58
N HIS A 127 -2.27 -4.95 -2.32
CA HIS A 127 -1.21 -4.29 -3.10
C HIS A 127 -1.42 -4.29 -4.62
N VAL A 128 -2.67 -4.07 -5.06
CA VAL A 128 -3.05 -3.98 -6.47
C VAL A 128 -2.58 -2.65 -7.04
N GLY A 129 -1.85 -2.71 -8.16
CA GLY A 129 -1.51 -1.59 -9.06
C GLY A 129 -2.75 -0.90 -9.59
N VAL A 130 -2.93 0.41 -9.40
CA VAL A 130 -4.01 1.13 -10.12
C VAL A 130 -3.58 2.44 -10.74
N ALA A 131 -4.20 2.78 -11.87
CA ALA A 131 -4.10 4.08 -12.50
C ALA A 131 -5.33 4.32 -13.40
N THR A 132 -5.62 5.58 -13.72
CA THR A 132 -6.77 5.95 -14.56
C THR A 132 -6.32 6.59 -15.86
N LEU A 133 -6.86 6.11 -16.98
CA LEU A 133 -6.72 6.70 -18.31
C LEU A 133 -8.09 6.72 -19.00
N ASP A 134 -8.46 7.84 -19.64
CA ASP A 134 -9.67 7.96 -20.46
C ASP A 134 -10.96 7.43 -19.81
N SER A 135 -11.22 7.82 -18.55
CA SER A 135 -12.39 7.36 -17.78
C SER A 135 -12.45 5.84 -17.55
N LYS A 136 -11.29 5.17 -17.61
CA LYS A 136 -11.13 3.76 -17.30
C LYS A 136 -10.08 3.60 -16.21
N LEU A 137 -10.39 2.80 -15.20
CA LEU A 137 -9.46 2.47 -14.14
C LEU A 137 -8.82 1.12 -14.44
N PHE A 138 -7.50 1.07 -14.37
CA PHE A 138 -6.71 -0.14 -14.52
C PHE A 138 -6.41 -0.73 -13.13
N ALA A 139 -6.52 -2.05 -12.99
CA ALA A 139 -6.15 -2.78 -11.79
C ALA A 139 -5.22 -3.94 -12.16
N ILE A 140 -3.98 -3.90 -11.67
CA ILE A 140 -2.86 -4.69 -12.20
C ILE A 140 -2.18 -5.46 -11.07
N GLY A 141 -2.17 -6.79 -11.21
CA GLY A 141 -1.48 -7.68 -10.28
C GLY A 141 -1.99 -7.55 -8.85
N GLY A 142 -1.10 -7.82 -7.89
CA GLY A 142 -1.42 -7.89 -6.46
C GLY A 142 -1.07 -9.25 -5.88
N PHE A 143 -1.29 -9.40 -4.57
CA PHE A 143 -1.08 -10.65 -3.86
C PHE A 143 -2.41 -11.22 -3.36
N VAL A 144 -2.62 -12.52 -3.57
CA VAL A 144 -3.80 -13.25 -3.04
C VAL A 144 -3.57 -13.77 -1.61
N GLU A 145 -2.33 -13.71 -1.12
CA GLU A 145 -2.00 -13.88 0.29
C GLU A 145 -1.26 -12.65 0.82
N GLN A 146 -1.17 -12.50 2.15
CA GLN A 146 -0.55 -11.30 2.74
C GLN A 146 0.92 -11.20 2.32
N ASN A 147 1.21 -10.23 1.44
CA ASN A 147 2.52 -9.99 0.80
C ASN A 147 3.12 -11.22 0.08
N ARG A 148 2.28 -12.18 -0.36
CA ARG A 148 2.72 -13.50 -0.87
C ARG A 148 1.79 -13.99 -1.99
N LYS A 149 2.29 -14.88 -2.83
CA LYS A 149 1.55 -15.46 -3.97
C LYS A 149 1.03 -14.35 -4.90
N PRO A 150 1.93 -13.65 -5.59
CA PRO A 150 1.51 -12.64 -6.56
C PRO A 150 0.72 -13.30 -7.70
N HIS A 151 -0.17 -12.53 -8.33
CA HIS A 151 -0.81 -12.94 -9.58
C HIS A 151 -0.50 -11.97 -10.73
N ALA A 152 -0.76 -12.42 -11.96
CA ALA A 152 -0.50 -11.64 -13.16
C ALA A 152 -1.75 -10.95 -13.74
N GLN A 153 -2.95 -11.32 -13.28
CA GLN A 153 -4.20 -10.82 -13.85
C GLN A 153 -4.29 -9.29 -13.82
N SER A 154 -4.85 -8.74 -14.90
CA SER A 154 -4.99 -7.31 -15.15
C SER A 154 -6.40 -7.02 -15.64
N PHE A 155 -7.01 -5.97 -15.11
CA PHE A 155 -8.39 -5.63 -15.37
C PHE A 155 -8.55 -4.15 -15.68
N ILE A 156 -9.60 -3.83 -16.45
CA ILE A 156 -10.08 -2.47 -16.66
C ILE A 156 -11.51 -2.37 -16.12
N TYR A 157 -11.76 -1.35 -15.31
CA TYR A 157 -13.08 -0.96 -14.86
C TYR A 157 -13.62 0.16 -15.74
N ASP A 158 -14.83 -0.06 -16.28
CA ASP A 158 -15.64 0.98 -16.90
C ASP A 158 -16.79 1.35 -15.98
N GLU A 159 -16.77 2.58 -15.52
CA GLU A 159 -17.78 3.10 -14.63
C GLU A 159 -19.15 3.26 -15.27
N ARG A 160 -19.24 3.50 -16.59
CA ARG A 160 -20.53 3.72 -17.26
C ARG A 160 -21.47 2.52 -17.11
N ASN A 161 -20.88 1.32 -17.08
CA ASN A 161 -21.60 0.06 -16.97
C ASN A 161 -21.39 -0.62 -15.61
N ASP A 162 -20.66 0.03 -14.69
CA ASP A 162 -20.18 -0.56 -13.43
C ASP A 162 -19.64 -2.00 -13.62
N SER A 163 -18.66 -2.13 -14.52
CA SER A 163 -18.20 -3.44 -15.00
C SER A 163 -16.69 -3.52 -15.12
N TRP A 164 -16.16 -4.70 -14.85
CA TRP A 164 -14.77 -5.04 -15.08
C TRP A 164 -14.61 -5.92 -16.30
N GLN A 165 -13.52 -5.72 -17.03
CA GLN A 165 -13.09 -6.54 -18.15
C GLN A 165 -11.63 -6.96 -17.95
N SER A 166 -11.30 -8.21 -18.29
CA SER A 166 -9.91 -8.66 -18.33
C SER A 166 -9.17 -8.08 -19.54
N ILE A 167 -7.92 -7.71 -19.33
CA ILE A 167 -6.95 -7.39 -20.39
C ILE A 167 -5.76 -8.35 -20.30
N ALA A 168 -4.79 -8.23 -21.20
CA ALA A 168 -3.59 -9.04 -21.17
C ALA A 168 -2.93 -9.01 -19.78
N PRO A 169 -2.67 -10.18 -19.17
CA PRO A 169 -2.03 -10.24 -17.87
C PRO A 169 -0.58 -9.74 -17.97
N LEU A 170 -0.01 -9.37 -16.83
CA LEU A 170 1.42 -9.15 -16.73
C LEU A 170 2.18 -10.38 -17.26
N PRO A 171 3.30 -10.22 -17.98
CA PRO A 171 4.09 -11.36 -18.44
C PRO A 171 4.55 -12.30 -17.31
N GLN A 172 4.69 -11.75 -16.10
CA GLN A 172 5.04 -12.46 -14.88
C GLN A 172 4.25 -11.87 -13.72
N ALA A 173 3.79 -12.73 -12.80
CA ALA A 173 3.03 -12.32 -11.64
C ALA A 173 3.82 -11.35 -10.75
N CYS A 174 3.15 -10.30 -10.28
CA CYS A 174 3.76 -9.29 -9.42
C CYS A 174 2.70 -8.66 -8.50
N GLY A 175 3.06 -8.41 -7.24
CA GLY A 175 2.30 -7.57 -6.33
C GLY A 175 3.06 -6.28 -6.00
N SER A 176 2.36 -5.27 -5.49
CA SER A 176 2.98 -3.98 -5.13
C SER A 176 3.70 -3.29 -6.29
N VAL A 177 3.18 -3.44 -7.52
CA VAL A 177 3.70 -2.84 -8.76
C VAL A 177 3.15 -1.45 -9.02
N ALA A 178 3.99 -0.41 -9.03
CA ALA A 178 3.48 0.95 -9.13
C ALA A 178 2.91 1.20 -10.53
N CYS A 179 1.65 1.65 -10.59
CA CYS A 179 0.97 1.99 -11.83
C CYS A 179 0.88 3.50 -11.99
N VAL A 180 1.19 4.00 -13.18
CA VAL A 180 1.12 5.43 -13.50
C VAL A 180 0.82 5.63 -14.97
N ILE A 181 -0.01 6.65 -15.28
CA ILE A 181 -0.27 7.04 -16.66
C ILE A 181 0.66 8.18 -17.05
N LEU A 182 1.37 8.01 -18.17
CA LEU A 182 2.11 9.10 -18.81
C LEU A 182 1.92 9.01 -20.33
N ASN A 183 1.68 10.15 -20.98
CA ASN A 183 1.51 10.24 -22.44
C ASN A 183 0.46 9.27 -23.02
N GLY A 184 -0.64 9.04 -22.27
CA GLY A 184 -1.69 8.11 -22.68
C GLY A 184 -1.33 6.63 -22.57
N GLN A 185 -0.23 6.29 -21.90
CA GLN A 185 0.21 4.91 -21.71
C GLN A 185 0.24 4.54 -20.23
N LEU A 186 -0.14 3.31 -19.91
CA LEU A 186 -0.01 2.76 -18.57
C LEU A 186 1.40 2.19 -18.39
N HIS A 187 2.13 2.74 -17.43
CA HIS A 187 3.41 2.22 -16.97
C HIS A 187 3.21 1.41 -15.68
N THR A 188 3.90 0.28 -15.60
CA THR A 188 4.08 -0.52 -14.38
C THR A 188 5.56 -0.54 -14.02
N ILE A 189 5.90 -0.15 -12.79
CA ILE A 189 7.28 0.02 -12.36
C ILE A 189 7.51 -0.66 -11.00
N GLY A 190 8.54 -1.50 -10.95
CA GLY A 190 8.97 -2.21 -9.74
C GLY A 190 7.94 -3.24 -9.26
N GLY A 191 7.86 -3.41 -7.96
CA GLY A 191 7.01 -4.38 -7.27
C GLY A 191 7.80 -5.57 -6.73
N ALA A 192 7.08 -6.61 -6.33
CA ALA A 192 7.66 -7.78 -5.69
C ALA A 192 7.05 -9.09 -6.20
N ILE A 193 7.93 -10.09 -6.22
CA ILE A 193 7.62 -11.48 -6.55
C ILE A 193 7.84 -12.37 -5.33
N GLY A 194 7.52 -13.66 -5.46
CA GLY A 194 7.75 -14.68 -4.44
C GLY A 194 6.47 -15.17 -3.76
N ASP A 195 6.37 -16.49 -3.60
CA ASP A 195 5.18 -17.14 -3.02
C ASP A 195 5.22 -17.19 -1.49
N ASN A 196 6.39 -16.95 -0.91
CA ASN A 196 6.63 -16.97 0.53
C ASN A 196 7.72 -15.95 0.92
N PHE A 197 8.00 -15.85 2.23
CA PHE A 197 8.98 -14.89 2.75
C PHE A 197 10.41 -15.14 2.23
N ASP A 198 10.80 -16.39 2.02
CA ASP A 198 12.17 -16.75 1.59
C ASP A 198 12.40 -16.46 0.11
N THR A 199 11.34 -16.54 -0.70
CA THR A 199 11.38 -16.28 -2.14
C THR A 199 10.98 -14.86 -2.49
N LYS A 200 10.59 -14.05 -1.50
CA LYS A 200 10.18 -12.68 -1.71
C LYS A 200 11.36 -11.86 -2.23
N LYS A 201 11.13 -11.12 -3.30
CA LYS A 201 12.15 -10.26 -3.90
C LYS A 201 11.53 -9.03 -4.55
N SER A 202 12.10 -7.86 -4.30
CA SER A 202 11.77 -6.66 -5.07
C SER A 202 12.36 -6.76 -6.47
N ILE A 203 11.64 -6.24 -7.46
CA ILE A 203 12.02 -6.28 -8.87
C ILE A 203 12.23 -4.88 -9.43
N ASP A 204 12.98 -4.80 -10.52
CA ASP A 204 13.32 -3.58 -11.26
C ASP A 204 12.52 -3.42 -12.56
N TRP A 205 11.52 -4.28 -12.78
CA TRP A 205 10.81 -4.31 -14.05
C TRP A 205 10.10 -2.99 -14.33
N HIS A 206 10.22 -2.53 -15.57
CA HIS A 206 9.48 -1.41 -16.10
C HIS A 206 8.80 -1.86 -17.40
N ARG A 207 7.47 -1.84 -17.40
CA ARG A 207 6.67 -2.23 -18.56
C ARG A 207 5.63 -1.18 -18.87
N VAL A 208 5.24 -1.12 -20.15
CA VAL A 208 4.19 -0.25 -20.66
C VAL A 208 3.13 -1.09 -21.34
N TYR A 209 1.86 -0.84 -21.02
CA TYR A 209 0.74 -1.51 -21.66
C TYR A 209 0.33 -0.78 -22.95
N ASN A 210 0.24 -1.53 -24.04
CA ASN A 210 -0.20 -1.08 -25.34
C ASN A 210 -1.66 -1.52 -25.55
N ALA A 211 -2.59 -0.58 -25.40
CA ALA A 211 -4.03 -0.86 -25.49
C ALA A 211 -4.49 -1.27 -26.91
N GLN A 212 -3.76 -0.88 -27.96
CA GLN A 212 -4.10 -1.22 -29.34
C GLN A 212 -3.80 -2.69 -29.66
N THR A 213 -2.74 -3.23 -29.05
CA THR A 213 -2.30 -4.62 -29.29
C THR A 213 -2.62 -5.58 -28.14
N ASP A 214 -3.14 -5.05 -27.02
CA ASP A 214 -3.38 -5.78 -25.77
C ASP A 214 -2.13 -6.54 -25.31
N ARG A 215 -1.01 -5.81 -25.20
CA ARG A 215 0.31 -6.38 -24.86
C ARG A 215 1.12 -5.47 -23.95
N TRP A 216 2.03 -6.09 -23.20
CA TRP A 216 3.02 -5.41 -22.39
C TRP A 216 4.37 -5.34 -23.12
N GLU A 217 4.97 -4.17 -23.13
CA GLU A 217 6.28 -3.90 -23.70
C GLU A 217 7.26 -3.52 -22.60
N GLN A 218 8.51 -3.96 -22.71
CA GLN A 218 9.56 -3.58 -21.77
C GLN A 218 10.08 -2.15 -22.04
N ARG A 219 10.53 -1.48 -20.98
CA ARG A 219 11.28 -0.21 -21.00
C ARG A 219 12.55 -0.35 -20.16
N ALA A 220 13.38 0.69 -20.12
CA ALA A 220 14.56 0.69 -19.28
C ALA A 220 14.20 0.36 -17.82
N PRO A 221 14.86 -0.63 -17.19
CA PRO A 221 14.53 -1.09 -15.85
C PRO A 221 14.82 -0.01 -14.81
N LEU A 222 14.06 -0.04 -13.71
CA LEU A 222 14.29 0.83 -12.56
C LEU A 222 15.69 0.57 -11.98
N PRO A 223 16.58 1.57 -11.83
CA PRO A 223 17.99 1.31 -11.49
C PRO A 223 18.22 0.60 -10.14
N THR A 224 17.26 0.66 -9.23
CA THR A 224 17.26 -0.12 -8.00
C THR A 224 15.90 -0.77 -7.84
N ALA A 225 15.89 -2.11 -7.86
CA ALA A 225 14.70 -2.94 -7.66
C ALA A 225 14.00 -2.58 -6.34
N ARG A 226 12.72 -2.18 -6.43
CA ARG A 226 11.95 -1.71 -5.27
C ARG A 226 10.47 -2.00 -5.43
N ASP A 227 9.83 -2.26 -4.30
CA ASP A 227 8.38 -2.35 -4.19
C ASP A 227 7.82 -1.25 -3.27
N HIS A 228 6.49 -1.09 -3.26
CA HIS A 228 5.79 -0.09 -2.43
C HIS A 228 6.29 1.35 -2.65
N VAL A 229 6.73 1.65 -3.86
CA VAL A 229 7.16 2.98 -4.30
C VAL A 229 5.96 3.85 -4.63
N ALA A 230 6.11 5.17 -4.58
CA ALA A 230 5.22 6.08 -5.29
C ALA A 230 5.73 6.28 -6.72
N ALA A 231 4.82 6.27 -7.71
CA ALA A 231 5.09 6.66 -9.09
C ALA A 231 4.18 7.83 -9.48
N ILE A 232 4.76 8.98 -9.81
CA ILE A 232 4.01 10.22 -10.06
C ILE A 232 4.39 10.81 -11.43
N PRO A 233 3.42 11.05 -12.33
CA PRO A 233 3.67 11.69 -13.61
C PRO A 233 3.61 13.20 -13.45
N ILE A 234 4.68 13.91 -13.80
CA ILE A 234 4.71 15.39 -13.78
C ILE A 234 5.74 15.91 -14.78
N ASN A 235 5.40 16.99 -15.48
CA ASN A 235 6.26 17.63 -16.49
C ASN A 235 6.81 16.66 -17.57
N GLY A 236 6.01 15.64 -17.96
CA GLY A 236 6.40 14.66 -18.98
C GLY A 236 7.38 13.58 -18.49
N LEU A 237 7.63 13.49 -17.19
CA LEU A 237 8.51 12.51 -16.56
C LEU A 237 7.73 11.65 -15.55
N ILE A 238 8.28 10.49 -15.18
CA ILE A 238 7.77 9.68 -14.06
C ILE A 238 8.77 9.73 -12.91
N HIS A 239 8.32 10.24 -11.76
CA HIS A 239 9.09 10.25 -10.52
C HIS A 239 8.77 9.01 -9.69
N VAL A 240 9.80 8.23 -9.33
CA VAL A 240 9.71 7.02 -8.51
C VAL A 240 10.45 7.19 -7.19
N ILE A 241 9.68 7.33 -6.12
CA ILE A 241 10.17 7.81 -4.81
C ILE A 241 9.92 6.77 -3.73
N GLY A 242 10.91 6.59 -2.85
CA GLY A 242 10.78 5.78 -1.63
C GLY A 242 10.72 4.28 -1.91
N GLY A 243 9.83 3.58 -1.21
CA GLY A 243 9.65 2.13 -1.29
C GLY A 243 10.66 1.35 -0.45
N ARG A 244 10.81 0.07 -0.74
CA ARG A 244 11.72 -0.82 -0.02
C ARG A 244 12.37 -1.86 -0.94
N VAL A 245 13.44 -2.47 -0.43
CA VAL A 245 14.20 -3.52 -1.11
C VAL A 245 14.10 -4.83 -0.32
N ASP A 246 13.40 -5.81 -0.88
CA ASP A 246 13.17 -7.18 -0.41
C ASP A 246 12.41 -7.32 0.92
N SER A 247 12.70 -6.47 1.91
CA SER A 247 12.21 -6.53 3.27
C SER A 247 11.59 -5.21 3.72
N PHE A 248 10.60 -5.28 4.62
CA PHE A 248 10.01 -4.11 5.28
C PHE A 248 10.99 -3.39 6.22
N HIS A 249 12.15 -4.00 6.51
CA HIS A 249 13.24 -3.38 7.25
C HIS A 249 14.23 -2.58 6.40
N THR A 250 14.16 -2.70 5.07
CA THR A 250 15.10 -2.06 4.14
C THR A 250 14.38 -0.99 3.32
N ASN A 251 13.87 0.03 4.01
CA ASN A 251 13.20 1.16 3.36
C ASN A 251 14.22 2.03 2.62
N SER A 252 13.78 2.58 1.49
CA SER A 252 14.60 3.40 0.61
C SER A 252 14.16 4.87 0.68
N ASN A 253 15.11 5.76 0.49
CA ASN A 253 14.84 7.17 0.22
C ASN A 253 15.15 7.58 -1.22
N LEU A 254 15.50 6.63 -2.10
CA LEU A 254 15.95 6.96 -3.44
C LEU A 254 14.82 7.61 -4.26
N HIS A 255 15.20 8.58 -5.07
CA HIS A 255 14.31 9.32 -5.96
C HIS A 255 14.84 9.19 -7.38
N HIS A 256 14.25 8.26 -8.13
CA HIS A 256 14.57 8.04 -9.54
C HIS A 256 13.55 8.75 -10.42
N VAL A 257 13.99 9.27 -11.56
CA VAL A 257 13.13 9.94 -12.54
C VAL A 257 13.35 9.35 -13.92
N TYR A 258 12.27 8.89 -14.55
CA TYR A 258 12.28 8.32 -15.88
C TYR A 258 11.86 9.36 -16.93
N ASP A 259 12.68 9.49 -17.97
CA ASP A 259 12.36 10.21 -19.20
C ASP A 259 11.93 9.22 -20.28
N PRO A 260 10.65 9.21 -20.70
CA PRO A 260 10.16 8.31 -21.75
C PRO A 260 10.72 8.63 -23.14
N LYS A 261 11.20 9.86 -23.39
CA LYS A 261 11.76 10.24 -24.70
C LYS A 261 13.14 9.63 -24.90
N ALA A 262 13.91 9.56 -23.83
CA ALA A 262 15.26 9.00 -23.84
C ALA A 262 15.31 7.52 -23.43
N ASP A 263 14.20 6.97 -22.90
CA ASP A 263 14.14 5.68 -22.21
C ASP A 263 15.26 5.54 -21.17
N LYS A 264 15.41 6.57 -20.33
CA LYS A 264 16.51 6.66 -19.35
C LYS A 264 16.03 7.11 -17.99
N TRP A 265 16.74 6.60 -16.99
CA TRP A 265 16.57 7.01 -15.60
C TRP A 265 17.66 7.99 -15.18
N SER A 266 17.30 8.89 -14.29
CA SER A 266 18.20 9.81 -13.61
C SER A 266 17.85 9.88 -12.12
N MET A 267 18.74 10.45 -11.32
CA MET A 267 18.52 10.66 -9.88
C MET A 267 18.14 12.10 -9.59
N ARG A 268 17.34 12.29 -8.54
CA ARG A 268 17.06 13.57 -7.89
C ARG A 268 17.43 13.52 -6.43
N ASN A 269 17.34 14.66 -5.74
CA ASN A 269 17.60 14.69 -4.32
C ASN A 269 16.67 13.71 -3.57
N PRO A 270 17.24 12.89 -2.67
CA PRO A 270 16.54 11.78 -2.06
C PRO A 270 15.48 12.28 -1.09
N LEU A 271 14.45 11.46 -0.89
CA LEU A 271 13.44 11.69 0.14
C LEU A 271 14.12 11.87 1.51
N PRO A 272 13.76 12.86 2.34
CA PRO A 272 14.46 13.12 3.60
C PRO A 272 14.31 11.96 4.60
N THR A 273 13.16 11.28 4.57
CA THR A 273 12.86 10.14 5.42
C THR A 273 12.66 8.88 4.58
N ALA A 274 13.55 7.90 4.70
CA ALA A 274 13.39 6.60 4.04
C ALA A 274 12.13 5.86 4.54
N ARG A 275 11.26 5.43 3.62
CA ARG A 275 9.96 4.84 3.95
C ARG A 275 9.36 4.07 2.78
N SER A 276 8.44 3.14 3.07
CA SER A 276 7.62 2.44 2.09
C SER A 276 6.13 2.51 2.43
N GLY A 277 5.26 2.13 1.50
CA GLY A 277 3.81 2.03 1.75
C GLY A 277 3.18 3.39 2.08
N HIS A 278 3.79 4.47 1.58
CA HIS A 278 3.38 5.86 1.79
C HIS A 278 2.37 6.29 0.71
N GLY A 279 1.56 7.29 1.06
CA GLY A 279 0.74 8.02 0.09
C GLY A 279 1.55 9.02 -0.72
N ALA A 280 1.06 9.36 -1.90
CA ALA A 280 1.64 10.41 -2.74
C ALA A 280 0.55 11.21 -3.47
N GLY A 281 0.87 12.46 -3.79
CA GLY A 281 -0.02 13.34 -4.56
C GLY A 281 0.72 14.56 -5.08
N VAL A 282 0.09 15.32 -5.96
CA VAL A 282 0.66 16.54 -6.54
C VAL A 282 -0.20 17.73 -6.15
N LEU A 283 0.38 18.75 -5.52
CA LEU A 283 -0.29 20.03 -5.27
C LEU A 283 0.68 21.16 -5.59
N ASP A 284 0.18 22.22 -6.22
CA ASP A 284 0.96 23.42 -6.53
C ASP A 284 2.33 23.10 -7.17
N GLY A 285 2.33 22.16 -8.12
CA GLY A 285 3.52 21.72 -8.83
C GLY A 285 4.58 21.04 -7.96
N LYS A 286 4.26 20.57 -6.76
CA LYS A 286 5.15 19.80 -5.87
C LYS A 286 4.63 18.39 -5.68
N ILE A 287 5.55 17.43 -5.51
CA ILE A 287 5.21 16.03 -5.21
C ILE A 287 5.22 15.86 -3.70
N PHE A 288 4.07 15.59 -3.11
CA PHE A 288 3.92 15.30 -1.69
C PHE A 288 4.04 13.79 -1.44
N ILE A 289 4.78 13.43 -0.40
CA ILE A 289 4.93 12.07 0.13
C ILE A 289 4.51 12.09 1.60
N MET A 290 3.55 11.25 1.97
CA MET A 290 2.93 11.29 3.29
C MET A 290 2.68 9.91 3.86
N GLY A 291 2.90 9.78 5.17
CA GLY A 291 2.72 8.52 5.87
C GLY A 291 3.78 7.48 5.51
N GLY A 292 3.41 6.20 5.56
CA GLY A 292 4.29 5.06 5.32
C GLY A 292 4.85 4.44 6.59
N GLU A 293 5.67 3.42 6.42
CA GLU A 293 6.32 2.69 7.52
C GLU A 293 7.84 2.63 7.35
N GLY A 294 8.50 2.37 8.47
CA GLY A 294 9.85 1.82 8.51
C GLY A 294 10.05 0.96 9.75
N THR A 295 11.29 0.54 10.02
CA THR A 295 11.58 -0.35 11.15
C THR A 295 11.06 0.20 12.48
N ASN A 296 10.08 -0.51 13.04
CA ASN A 296 9.38 -0.23 14.29
C ASN A 296 8.74 1.17 14.34
N ARG A 297 8.25 1.68 13.21
CA ARG A 297 7.61 3.00 13.15
C ARG A 297 6.61 3.12 12.01
N VAL A 298 5.59 3.93 12.24
CA VAL A 298 4.71 4.47 11.21
C VAL A 298 4.85 5.98 11.19
N PHE A 299 4.82 6.53 9.99
CA PHE A 299 5.10 7.93 9.75
C PHE A 299 3.80 8.73 9.65
N GLY A 300 3.80 9.92 10.24
CA GLY A 300 2.84 10.99 10.00
C GLY A 300 3.46 12.14 9.20
N GLN A 301 4.79 12.12 8.97
CA GLN A 301 5.46 13.16 8.18
C GLN A 301 4.80 13.33 6.81
N ASN A 302 4.73 14.59 6.38
CA ASN A 302 4.33 15.02 5.06
C ASN A 302 5.47 15.86 4.46
N GLU A 303 6.14 15.33 3.45
CA GLU A 303 7.32 15.92 2.82
C GLU A 303 7.01 16.20 1.35
N ALA A 304 7.32 17.39 0.85
CA ALA A 304 7.08 17.73 -0.55
C ALA A 304 8.37 18.09 -1.29
N TYR A 305 8.49 17.57 -2.51
CA TYR A 305 9.59 17.84 -3.42
C TYR A 305 9.24 18.99 -4.36
N ASP A 306 10.05 20.04 -4.32
CA ASP A 306 10.02 21.17 -5.24
C ASP A 306 10.84 20.83 -6.49
N LEU A 307 10.17 20.68 -7.64
CA LEU A 307 10.81 20.30 -8.90
C LEU A 307 11.79 21.36 -9.43
N GLN A 308 11.58 22.64 -9.11
CA GLN A 308 12.43 23.73 -9.62
C GLN A 308 13.73 23.83 -8.82
N LYS A 309 13.64 23.58 -7.52
CA LYS A 309 14.80 23.68 -6.61
C LYS A 309 15.54 22.36 -6.43
N ASP A 310 14.97 21.25 -6.88
CA ASP A 310 15.45 19.89 -6.58
C ASP A 310 15.64 19.74 -5.05
N SER A 311 14.62 20.06 -4.26
CA SER A 311 14.75 20.09 -2.81
C SER A 311 13.46 19.69 -2.12
N TRP A 312 13.58 19.22 -0.88
CA TRP A 312 12.45 18.82 -0.06
C TRP A 312 12.15 19.83 1.05
N GLU A 313 10.87 19.97 1.38
CA GLU A 313 10.38 20.71 2.54
C GLU A 313 9.41 19.83 3.34
N GLN A 314 9.29 20.07 4.65
CA GLN A 314 8.26 19.45 5.49
C GLN A 314 7.03 20.36 5.62
N TYR A 315 5.85 19.74 5.59
CA TYR A 315 4.54 20.36 5.71
C TYR A 315 3.83 19.85 6.96
N ALA A 316 2.63 20.34 7.24
CA ALA A 316 1.83 19.86 8.38
C ALA A 316 1.71 18.33 8.30
N PRO A 317 2.05 17.59 9.37
CA PRO A 317 2.01 16.14 9.35
C PRO A 317 0.56 15.64 9.39
N MET A 318 0.36 14.41 8.92
CA MET A 318 -0.91 13.69 9.04
C MET A 318 -1.40 13.69 10.49
N ILE A 319 -2.72 13.81 10.67
CA ILE A 319 -3.34 13.72 12.01
C ILE A 319 -3.03 12.36 12.64
N THR A 320 -3.14 11.30 11.83
CA THR A 320 -2.83 9.94 12.26
C THR A 320 -1.67 9.38 11.44
N PRO A 321 -0.53 9.01 12.06
CA PRO A 321 0.54 8.24 11.40
C PRO A 321 0.07 6.87 10.96
N ARG A 322 0.31 6.51 9.69
CA ARG A 322 -0.12 5.22 9.12
C ARG A 322 0.60 4.88 7.82
N HIS A 323 0.58 3.58 7.47
CA HIS A 323 1.18 3.01 6.26
C HIS A 323 0.15 2.19 5.46
N GLY A 324 0.53 1.71 4.27
CA GLY A 324 -0.35 0.91 3.41
C GLY A 324 -1.58 1.70 2.96
N LEU A 325 -1.35 2.97 2.59
CA LEU A 325 -2.37 4.00 2.36
C LEU A 325 -2.86 4.02 0.92
N GLY A 326 -4.15 4.28 0.73
CA GLY A 326 -4.65 4.79 -0.55
C GLY A 326 -4.56 6.31 -0.57
N ALA A 327 -3.84 6.90 -1.52
CA ALA A 327 -3.76 8.36 -1.65
C ALA A 327 -3.93 8.82 -3.10
N THR A 328 -4.66 9.91 -3.31
CA THR A 328 -4.78 10.55 -4.63
C THR A 328 -5.11 12.04 -4.50
N THR A 329 -4.85 12.80 -5.56
CA THR A 329 -5.15 14.23 -5.61
C THR A 329 -6.53 14.45 -6.25
N LEU A 330 -7.41 15.16 -5.55
CA LEU A 330 -8.71 15.62 -6.07
C LEU A 330 -8.76 17.15 -5.97
N GLY A 331 -8.65 17.84 -7.10
CA GLY A 331 -8.60 19.31 -7.12
C GLY A 331 -7.44 19.86 -6.28
N SER A 332 -7.74 20.72 -5.30
CA SER A 332 -6.75 21.32 -4.39
C SER A 332 -6.48 20.50 -3.12
N TRP A 333 -6.82 19.21 -3.12
CA TRP A 333 -6.72 18.33 -1.96
C TRP A 333 -6.00 17.04 -2.30
N ILE A 334 -5.13 16.56 -1.40
CA ILE A 334 -4.67 15.17 -1.42
C ILE A 334 -5.48 14.40 -0.41
N HIS A 335 -6.24 13.42 -0.87
CA HIS A 335 -7.03 12.52 -0.04
C HIS A 335 -6.20 11.29 0.34
N VAL A 336 -6.28 10.88 1.60
CA VAL A 336 -5.56 9.72 2.15
C VAL A 336 -6.53 8.87 2.96
N ALA A 337 -6.74 7.64 2.52
CA ALA A 337 -7.77 6.73 3.02
C ALA A 337 -7.16 5.38 3.44
N GLY A 338 -7.68 4.83 4.53
CA GLY A 338 -7.28 3.55 5.08
C GLY A 338 -5.87 3.58 5.67
N GLY A 339 -5.21 2.44 5.67
CA GLY A 339 -3.87 2.21 6.21
C GLY A 339 -3.85 1.64 7.63
N GLY A 340 -2.68 1.21 8.08
CA GLY A 340 -2.43 0.67 9.41
C GLY A 340 -1.60 1.64 10.27
N ALA A 341 -2.05 1.87 11.51
CA ALA A 341 -1.39 2.77 12.47
C ALA A 341 -0.24 2.10 13.28
N VAL A 342 0.14 0.88 12.89
CA VAL A 342 1.27 0.10 13.42
C VAL A 342 1.96 -0.52 12.21
N MET A 343 3.28 -0.74 12.28
CA MET A 343 4.06 -1.41 11.24
C MET A 343 3.48 -2.80 10.91
N GLY A 344 3.43 -3.13 9.62
CA GLY A 344 2.87 -4.37 9.10
C GLY A 344 1.34 -4.46 9.09
N GLY A 345 0.80 -5.50 8.45
CA GLY A 345 -0.63 -5.62 8.15
C GLY A 345 -1.56 -6.03 9.31
N SER A 346 -1.16 -5.94 10.57
CA SER A 346 -2.01 -6.43 11.68
C SER A 346 -3.19 -5.51 12.02
N ILE A 347 -3.10 -4.24 11.62
CA ILE A 347 -4.11 -3.21 11.91
C ILE A 347 -4.60 -2.57 10.62
N GLN A 348 -5.93 -2.43 10.52
CA GLN A 348 -6.63 -1.74 9.46
C GLN A 348 -7.37 -0.54 10.05
N THR A 349 -7.48 0.56 9.32
CA THR A 349 -8.25 1.72 9.77
C THR A 349 -9.29 2.12 8.73
N SER A 350 -10.39 2.72 9.18
CA SER A 350 -11.37 3.37 8.31
C SER A 350 -11.08 4.87 8.16
N ILE A 351 -9.89 5.32 8.53
CA ILE A 351 -9.57 6.74 8.58
C ILE A 351 -9.47 7.30 7.16
N HIS A 352 -10.09 8.44 6.95
CA HIS A 352 -9.95 9.23 5.74
C HIS A 352 -9.65 10.67 6.15
N GLU A 353 -8.54 11.20 5.68
CA GLU A 353 -8.09 12.57 5.93
C GLU A 353 -7.64 13.18 4.60
N SER A 354 -7.74 14.50 4.47
CA SER A 354 -7.26 15.20 3.28
C SER A 354 -6.38 16.39 3.64
N PHE A 355 -5.32 16.60 2.88
CA PHE A 355 -4.38 17.71 3.01
C PHE A 355 -4.63 18.78 1.96
N THR A 356 -4.50 20.06 2.33
CA THR A 356 -4.50 21.20 1.39
C THR A 356 -3.49 22.27 1.81
N LEU A 357 -3.05 23.06 0.83
CA LEU A 357 -2.25 24.28 1.05
C LEU A 357 -3.11 25.54 1.23
N ASN A 358 -4.41 25.45 0.97
CA ASN A 358 -5.31 26.59 1.18
C ASN A 358 -5.42 26.86 2.69
N GLY A 359 -5.59 28.14 3.05
CA GLY A 359 -5.81 28.60 4.43
C GLY A 359 -7.17 28.22 4.98
#